data_AF-A0A836U7C3-F1
#
_entry.id   AF-A0A836U7C3-F1
#
_cell.length_a   1.000
_cell.length_b   1.000
_cell.length_c   1.000
_cell.angle_alpha   90.00
_cell.angle_beta   90.00
_cell.angle_gamma   90.00
#
_symmetry.space_group_name_H-M   'P 1'
#
loop_
_entity.id
_entity.type
_entity.pdbx_description
1 polymer ?
#
loop_
_entity_poly.entity_id
_entity_poly.type
_entity_poly.pdbx_seq_one_letter_code
_entity_poly.pdbx_strand_id
1 'polypeptide(L)'
;MGGGYRMYYHGLGPDRPNPDSMGYILSAFSTDAQRWEKEPGVRMDAGGEGAADYIWSPDVIPLEDGRYRMYYEGKTEQKAGTKAAIVSAISDDGLTWEREPGVRLEAAGMSYLAPRCLHLDPAASHRFRLYASAYPYPELQVPPGAFTNRNIVSAVSADGLSFAVEPGIRVPQDQDLEVFAVYAPEVLRLGEGGLRMYYAGWTSAPEVTAGSKYHGRIFSASSQDGLGWTKEPGICIDNGGRWDAAKASEPCVIDLPDGGFRMFYEACDMEGRWRIASATAVT
;
A
#
# COMPACT_ATOMS: atom_id res chain seq x y z
N MET A 1 5.84 24.72 12.42
CA MET A 1 4.95 23.72 11.79
C MET A 1 3.89 23.37 12.83
N GLY A 2 2.61 23.60 12.55
CA GLY A 2 1.55 23.11 13.42
C GLY A 2 1.54 21.59 13.33
N GLY A 3 1.59 20.90 14.47
CA GLY A 3 1.52 19.44 14.50
C GLY A 3 0.23 18.91 13.88
N GLY A 4 0.22 17.62 13.56
CA GLY A 4 -0.95 16.94 12.99
C GLY A 4 -0.55 15.79 12.09
N TYR A 5 -1.53 15.31 11.33
CA TYR A 5 -1.45 14.16 10.44
C TYR A 5 -1.89 14.59 9.04
N ARG A 6 -1.18 14.09 8.03
CA ARG A 6 -1.62 14.18 6.63
C ARG A 6 -1.76 12.77 6.08
N MET A 7 -2.92 12.48 5.52
CA MET A 7 -3.22 11.25 4.83
C MET A 7 -3.17 11.50 3.33
N TYR A 8 -2.40 10.70 2.62
CA TYR A 8 -2.44 10.64 1.16
C TYR A 8 -3.30 9.45 0.77
N TYR A 9 -4.23 9.66 -0.16
CA TYR A 9 -5.19 8.62 -0.51
C TYR A 9 -5.56 8.67 -1.99
N HIS A 10 -5.93 7.50 -2.51
CA HIS A 10 -6.45 7.37 -3.86
C HIS A 10 -7.84 8.02 -3.96
N GLY A 11 -8.00 8.91 -4.95
CA GLY A 11 -9.26 9.50 -5.35
C GLY A 11 -9.75 8.92 -6.67
N LEU A 12 -11.06 8.66 -6.74
CA LEU A 12 -11.80 8.37 -7.97
C LEU A 12 -12.95 9.36 -8.05
N GLY A 13 -12.90 10.30 -8.98
CA GLY A 13 -13.89 11.37 -9.06
C GLY A 13 -13.83 12.17 -10.36
N PRO A 14 -14.86 12.98 -10.62
CA PRO A 14 -15.00 13.75 -11.87
C PRO A 14 -13.92 14.81 -12.05
N ASP A 15 -13.32 15.29 -10.96
CA ASP A 15 -12.29 16.35 -10.97
C ASP A 15 -10.87 15.83 -11.24
N ARG A 16 -10.72 14.65 -11.86
CA ARG A 16 -9.40 14.09 -12.20
C ARG A 16 -8.71 14.95 -13.27
N PRO A 17 -7.44 15.34 -13.08
CA PRO A 17 -6.70 16.14 -14.07
C PRO A 17 -6.52 15.45 -15.43
N ASN A 18 -6.23 14.14 -15.42
CA ASN A 18 -6.06 13.31 -16.60
C ASN A 18 -7.32 12.44 -16.79
N PRO A 19 -8.15 12.68 -17.83
CA PRO A 19 -9.38 11.94 -18.04
C PRO A 19 -9.15 10.48 -18.42
N ASP A 20 -7.99 10.16 -18.99
CA ASP A 20 -7.60 8.81 -19.40
C ASP A 20 -6.97 8.02 -18.23
N SER A 21 -6.54 8.72 -17.18
CA SER A 21 -6.02 8.12 -15.94
C SER A 21 -7.14 7.52 -15.10
N MET A 22 -6.84 6.37 -14.51
CA MET A 22 -7.66 5.70 -13.53
C MET A 22 -6.97 5.77 -12.16
N GLY A 23 -7.28 6.85 -11.43
CA GLY A 23 -6.83 7.08 -10.06
C GLY A 23 -5.83 8.25 -9.98
N TYR A 24 -6.06 9.12 -9.01
CA TYR A 24 -5.15 10.22 -8.68
C TYR A 24 -4.97 10.27 -7.16
N ILE A 25 -3.92 10.93 -6.68
CA ILE A 25 -3.61 11.02 -5.26
C ILE A 25 -4.10 12.37 -4.74
N LEU A 26 -4.88 12.30 -3.67
CA LEU A 26 -5.36 13.43 -2.88
C LEU A 26 -4.68 13.44 -1.51
N SER A 27 -4.94 14.51 -0.75
CA SER A 27 -4.57 14.54 0.66
C SER A 27 -5.66 15.13 1.54
N ALA A 28 -5.66 14.72 2.81
CA ALA A 28 -6.47 15.29 3.87
C ALA A 28 -5.62 15.53 5.11
N PHE A 29 -5.97 16.55 5.88
CA PHE A 29 -5.26 16.92 7.10
C PHE A 29 -6.14 16.74 8.33
N SER A 30 -5.52 16.38 9.45
CA SER A 30 -6.17 16.28 10.75
C SER A 30 -5.23 16.71 11.86
N THR A 31 -5.72 17.46 12.84
CA THR A 31 -4.96 17.80 14.05
C THR A 31 -5.11 16.75 15.15
N ASP A 32 -6.12 15.88 15.06
CA ASP A 32 -6.52 14.96 16.13
C ASP A 32 -6.65 13.49 15.69
N ALA A 33 -6.30 13.19 14.43
CA ALA A 33 -6.48 11.91 13.76
C ALA A 33 -7.94 11.40 13.69
N GLN A 34 -8.93 12.18 14.12
CA GLN A 34 -10.36 11.82 14.16
C GLN A 34 -11.15 12.54 13.08
N ARG A 35 -10.95 13.86 12.94
CA ARG A 35 -11.63 14.68 11.94
C ARG A 35 -10.65 15.05 10.85
N TRP A 36 -11.02 14.71 9.63
CA TRP A 36 -10.19 14.87 8.46
C TRP A 36 -10.81 15.86 7.50
N GLU A 37 -10.03 16.85 7.11
CA GLU A 37 -10.41 17.87 6.13
C GLU A 37 -9.65 17.63 4.85
N LYS A 38 -10.36 17.45 3.72
CA LYS A 38 -9.73 17.32 2.41
C LYS A 38 -8.95 18.59 2.10
N GLU A 39 -7.66 18.45 1.82
CA GLU A 39 -6.83 19.56 1.39
C GLU A 39 -7.13 19.89 -0.09
N PRO A 40 -7.14 21.18 -0.48
CA PRO A 40 -7.48 21.57 -1.85
C PRO A 40 -6.41 21.16 -2.85
N GLY A 41 -6.83 20.68 -4.02
CA GLY A 41 -5.95 20.31 -5.14
C GLY A 41 -5.58 18.83 -5.17
N VAL A 42 -5.02 18.43 -6.31
CA VAL A 42 -4.55 17.06 -6.59
C VAL A 42 -3.04 17.01 -6.31
N ARG A 43 -2.58 15.94 -5.67
CA ARG A 43 -1.16 15.74 -5.35
C ARG A 43 -0.41 15.16 -6.53
N MET A 44 -0.98 14.13 -7.14
CA MET A 44 -0.42 13.42 -8.29
C MET A 44 -1.54 12.85 -9.14
N ASP A 45 -1.32 12.73 -10.45
CA ASP A 45 -2.19 11.97 -11.36
C ASP A 45 -1.32 11.17 -12.34
N ALA A 46 -1.80 10.04 -12.86
CA ALA A 46 -1.03 9.14 -13.72
C ALA A 46 -0.42 9.85 -14.93
N GLY A 47 0.74 9.34 -15.35
CA GLY A 47 1.53 9.86 -16.45
C GLY A 47 3.01 9.52 -16.30
N GLY A 48 3.71 9.36 -17.42
CA GLY A 48 5.14 9.06 -17.45
C GLY A 48 5.47 7.57 -17.30
N GLU A 49 6.78 7.29 -17.27
CA GLU A 49 7.33 5.93 -17.25
C GLU A 49 6.86 5.14 -16.03
N GLY A 50 6.46 3.88 -16.25
CA GLY A 50 6.00 2.96 -15.19
C GLY A 50 4.61 3.27 -14.61
N ALA A 51 4.01 4.41 -14.94
CA ALA A 51 2.77 4.89 -14.34
C ALA A 51 1.88 5.65 -15.34
N ALA A 52 1.88 5.24 -16.61
CA ALA A 52 1.23 5.99 -17.68
C ALA A 52 -0.29 6.09 -17.50
N ASP A 53 -0.93 5.04 -16.98
CA ASP A 53 -2.39 4.88 -17.03
C ASP A 53 -3.06 4.85 -15.64
N TYR A 54 -2.36 4.39 -14.60
CA TYR A 54 -2.91 4.29 -13.24
C TYR A 54 -1.87 4.63 -12.17
N ILE A 55 -2.32 5.24 -11.06
CA ILE A 55 -1.53 5.37 -9.82
C ILE A 55 -2.33 5.06 -8.56
N TRP A 56 -1.74 4.27 -7.64
CA TRP A 56 -2.38 3.78 -6.41
C TRP A 56 -1.43 3.69 -5.21
N SER A 57 -2.02 3.43 -4.04
CA SER A 57 -1.35 3.06 -2.78
C SER A 57 -0.07 3.88 -2.47
N PRO A 58 -0.19 5.20 -2.24
CA PRO A 58 0.97 6.03 -1.93
C PRO A 58 1.52 5.76 -0.53
N ASP A 59 2.85 5.71 -0.42
CA ASP A 59 3.60 5.68 0.82
C ASP A 59 4.59 6.84 0.85
N VAL A 60 4.54 7.65 1.90
CA VAL A 60 5.35 8.88 2.02
C VAL A 60 6.35 8.74 3.16
N ILE A 61 7.63 8.93 2.85
CA ILE A 61 8.70 8.97 3.84
C ILE A 61 9.39 10.34 3.86
N PRO A 62 9.83 10.82 5.03
CA PRO A 62 10.73 11.98 5.11
C PRO A 62 12.13 11.61 4.60
N LEU A 63 12.86 12.56 4.05
CA LEU A 63 14.27 12.42 3.67
C LEU A 63 15.18 13.23 4.61
N GLU A 64 16.47 12.86 4.67
CA GLU A 64 17.46 13.52 5.52
C GLU A 64 17.64 15.02 5.21
N ASP A 65 17.37 15.42 3.97
CA ASP A 65 17.46 16.81 3.50
C ASP A 65 16.20 17.65 3.81
N GLY A 66 15.22 17.08 4.51
CA GLY A 66 13.99 17.73 4.91
C GLY A 66 12.85 17.64 3.89
N ARG A 67 13.10 17.06 2.71
CA ARG A 67 12.06 16.78 1.71
C ARG A 67 11.28 15.52 2.05
N TYR A 68 10.23 15.26 1.28
CA TYR A 68 9.44 14.05 1.34
C TYR A 68 9.58 13.29 0.02
N ARG A 69 9.65 11.95 0.09
CA ARG A 69 9.51 11.09 -1.08
C ARG A 69 8.26 10.25 -0.93
N MET A 70 7.43 10.26 -1.98
CA MET A 70 6.29 9.37 -2.13
C MET A 70 6.71 8.23 -3.05
N TYR A 71 6.65 7.00 -2.57
CA TYR A 71 6.61 5.82 -3.42
C TYR A 71 5.15 5.50 -3.71
N TYR A 72 4.84 5.12 -4.93
CA TYR A 72 3.48 4.74 -5.30
C TYR A 72 3.49 3.68 -6.38
N GLU A 73 2.42 2.91 -6.41
CA GLU A 73 2.15 1.94 -7.45
C GLU A 73 1.79 2.68 -8.74
N GLY A 74 2.55 2.44 -9.80
CA GLY A 74 2.24 2.88 -11.14
C GLY A 74 1.81 1.70 -12.00
N LYS A 75 0.87 1.92 -12.92
CA LYS A 75 0.55 0.93 -13.96
C LYS A 75 0.56 1.50 -15.35
N THR A 76 0.94 0.63 -16.28
CA THR A 76 0.97 0.88 -17.71
C THR A 76 0.25 -0.25 -18.44
N GLU A 77 -0.70 0.08 -19.30
CA GLU A 77 -1.39 -0.87 -20.18
C GLU A 77 -0.42 -1.38 -21.24
N GLN A 78 -0.43 -2.70 -21.44
CA GLN A 78 0.35 -3.35 -22.48
C GLN A 78 -0.50 -4.40 -23.18
N LYS A 79 -0.01 -4.87 -24.34
CA LYS A 79 -0.69 -5.92 -25.12
C LYS A 79 -0.95 -7.20 -24.31
N ALA A 80 -0.08 -7.52 -23.34
CA ALA A 80 -0.18 -8.73 -22.52
C ALA A 80 -0.95 -8.52 -21.20
N GLY A 81 -1.55 -7.34 -21.01
CA GLY A 81 -2.25 -6.93 -19.79
C GLY A 81 -1.60 -5.71 -19.14
N THR A 82 -2.11 -5.32 -17.99
CA THR A 82 -1.61 -4.17 -17.23
C THR A 82 -0.37 -4.55 -16.42
N LYS A 83 0.74 -3.87 -16.66
CA LYS A 83 2.00 -4.02 -15.92
C LYS A 83 2.04 -3.04 -14.76
N ALA A 84 2.44 -3.50 -13.57
CA ALA A 84 2.64 -2.63 -12.40
C ALA A 84 4.13 -2.53 -12.04
N ALA A 85 4.54 -1.35 -11.60
CA ALA A 85 5.86 -1.06 -11.08
C ALA A 85 5.76 -0.05 -9.93
N ILE A 86 6.82 0.07 -9.14
CA ILE A 86 6.91 1.15 -8.13
C ILE A 86 7.69 2.32 -8.72
N VAL A 87 7.10 3.50 -8.64
CA VAL A 87 7.71 4.78 -9.05
C VAL A 87 7.72 5.74 -7.86
N SER A 88 8.31 6.93 -8.03
CA SER A 88 8.36 7.91 -6.95
C SER A 88 8.22 9.36 -7.39
N ALA A 89 7.86 10.20 -6.43
CA ALA A 89 7.83 11.65 -6.55
C ALA A 89 8.43 12.30 -5.30
N ILE A 90 8.96 13.51 -5.44
CA ILE A 90 9.59 14.28 -4.38
C ILE A 90 8.83 15.58 -4.10
N SER A 91 8.86 16.05 -2.86
CA SER A 91 8.17 17.26 -2.44
C SER A 91 8.90 17.98 -1.32
N ASP A 92 8.93 19.31 -1.37
CA ASP A 92 9.48 20.15 -0.30
C ASP A 92 8.45 20.43 0.82
N ASP A 93 7.14 20.34 0.53
CA ASP A 93 6.05 20.77 1.41
C ASP A 93 4.99 19.69 1.70
N GLY A 94 5.12 18.52 1.04
CA GLY A 94 4.17 17.42 1.06
C GLY A 94 2.84 17.74 0.37
N LEU A 95 2.74 18.84 -0.36
CA LEU A 95 1.54 19.27 -1.09
C LEU A 95 1.80 19.30 -2.60
N THR A 96 2.95 19.82 -3.02
CA THR A 96 3.34 19.91 -4.42
C THR A 96 4.38 18.83 -4.69
N TRP A 97 4.09 17.94 -5.63
CA TRP A 97 4.91 16.76 -5.90
C TRP A 97 5.46 16.80 -7.31
N GLU A 98 6.74 16.48 -7.45
CA GLU A 98 7.44 16.35 -8.73
C GLU A 98 7.82 14.88 -8.96
N ARG A 99 7.45 14.33 -10.12
CA ARG A 99 7.82 12.96 -10.51
C ARG A 99 9.34 12.83 -10.60
N GLU A 100 9.89 11.82 -9.94
CA GLU A 100 11.31 11.51 -10.07
C GLU A 100 11.53 10.61 -11.31
N PRO A 101 12.56 10.87 -12.14
CA PRO A 101 12.77 10.13 -13.38
C PRO A 101 13.16 8.67 -13.14
N GLY A 102 12.60 7.75 -13.93
CA GLY A 102 12.87 6.32 -13.87
C GLY A 102 12.00 5.56 -12.86
N VAL A 103 12.11 4.23 -12.91
CA VAL A 103 11.33 3.29 -12.08
C VAL A 103 12.15 2.86 -10.86
N ARG A 104 11.49 2.68 -9.70
CA ARG A 104 12.13 2.28 -8.44
C ARG A 104 12.26 0.77 -8.30
N LEU A 105 11.21 0.05 -8.70
CA LEU A 105 11.16 -1.40 -8.66
C LEU A 105 10.35 -1.96 -9.83
N GLU A 106 11.02 -2.72 -10.70
CA GLU A 106 10.43 -3.43 -11.83
C GLU A 106 11.21 -4.71 -12.18
N ALA A 107 10.56 -5.63 -12.88
CA ALA A 107 11.19 -6.78 -13.51
C ALA A 107 10.32 -7.28 -14.67
N ALA A 108 10.93 -7.84 -15.72
CA ALA A 108 10.20 -8.26 -16.93
C ALA A 108 9.00 -9.18 -16.63
N GLY A 109 9.23 -10.21 -15.81
CA GLY A 109 8.23 -11.24 -15.47
C GLY A 109 7.41 -11.00 -14.20
N MET A 110 7.54 -9.84 -13.53
CA MET A 110 6.87 -9.57 -12.25
C MET A 110 6.30 -8.16 -12.20
N SER A 111 5.10 -8.03 -11.64
CA SER A 111 4.50 -6.75 -11.27
C SER A 111 4.69 -6.49 -9.78
N TYR A 112 4.92 -5.23 -9.39
CA TYR A 112 5.06 -4.79 -8.00
C TYR A 112 4.04 -3.71 -7.67
N LEU A 113 3.44 -3.78 -6.48
CA LEU A 113 2.27 -2.99 -6.07
C LEU A 113 2.35 -2.60 -4.59
N ALA A 114 1.51 -1.64 -4.18
CA ALA A 114 1.31 -1.21 -2.80
C ALA A 114 2.62 -1.13 -1.97
N PRO A 115 3.50 -0.18 -2.31
CA PRO A 115 4.80 -0.05 -1.67
C PRO A 115 4.67 0.38 -0.21
N ARG A 116 5.59 -0.10 0.64
CA ARG A 116 5.87 0.46 1.96
C ARG A 116 7.37 0.52 2.21
N CYS A 117 7.91 1.70 2.38
CA CYS A 117 9.34 1.94 2.56
C CYS A 117 9.68 2.22 4.02
N LEU A 118 10.73 1.55 4.51
CA LEU A 118 11.33 1.84 5.80
C LEU A 118 12.75 2.35 5.61
N HIS A 119 13.12 3.35 6.42
CA HIS A 119 14.52 3.63 6.70
C HIS A 119 15.15 2.46 7.45
N LEU A 120 16.33 2.05 7.02
CA LEU A 120 17.23 1.13 7.73
C LEU A 120 18.27 1.94 8.52
N ASP A 121 19.13 1.22 9.24
CA ASP A 121 20.27 1.85 9.93
C ASP A 121 21.11 2.67 8.93
N PRO A 122 21.37 3.96 9.18
CA PRO A 122 22.22 4.78 8.30
C PRO A 122 23.64 4.24 8.10
N ALA A 123 24.14 3.43 9.03
CA ALA A 123 25.44 2.77 8.94
C ALA A 123 25.42 1.49 8.08
N ALA A 124 24.24 0.97 7.72
CA ALA A 124 24.12 -0.19 6.86
C ALA A 124 24.44 0.14 5.39
N SER A 125 24.87 -0.86 4.62
CA SER A 125 25.14 -0.70 3.18
C SER A 125 23.90 -0.31 2.37
N HIS A 126 22.72 -0.64 2.89
CA HIS A 126 21.43 -0.23 2.37
C HIS A 126 20.70 0.59 3.43
N ARG A 127 20.17 1.74 3.02
CA ARG A 127 19.47 2.70 3.90
C ARG A 127 17.96 2.60 3.81
N PHE A 128 17.45 1.89 2.81
CA PHE A 128 16.02 1.75 2.57
C PHE A 128 15.68 0.28 2.34
N ARG A 129 14.57 -0.18 2.93
CA ARG A 129 13.91 -1.42 2.56
C ARG A 129 12.48 -1.11 2.14
N LEU A 130 12.13 -1.51 0.93
CA LEU A 130 10.80 -1.42 0.36
C LEU A 130 10.14 -2.79 0.45
N TYR A 131 8.98 -2.87 1.10
CA TYR A 131 8.08 -4.02 0.98
C TYR A 131 7.07 -3.72 -0.12
N ALA A 132 6.70 -4.73 -0.90
CA ALA A 132 5.72 -4.59 -1.96
C ALA A 132 4.97 -5.89 -2.16
N SER A 133 3.71 -5.79 -2.55
CA SER A 133 3.00 -6.92 -3.13
C SER A 133 3.59 -7.24 -4.50
N ALA A 134 3.66 -8.51 -4.86
CA ALA A 134 4.26 -8.95 -6.12
C ALA A 134 3.49 -10.11 -6.74
N TYR A 135 3.38 -10.11 -8.07
CA TYR A 135 2.75 -11.22 -8.81
C TYR A 135 3.38 -11.42 -10.20
N PRO A 136 3.32 -12.64 -10.76
CA PRO A 136 3.80 -12.92 -12.10
C PRO A 136 3.11 -12.08 -13.17
N TYR A 137 3.88 -11.55 -14.11
CA TYR A 137 3.39 -10.81 -15.27
C TYR A 137 3.89 -11.47 -16.58
N PRO A 138 3.04 -11.61 -17.62
CA PRO A 138 1.62 -11.26 -17.65
C PRO A 138 0.79 -12.10 -16.68
N GLU A 139 -0.39 -11.60 -16.33
CA GLU A 139 -1.30 -12.37 -15.49
C GLU A 139 -1.69 -13.66 -16.23
N LEU A 140 -1.27 -14.80 -15.69
CA LEU A 140 -1.61 -16.10 -16.24
C LEU A 140 -3.04 -16.45 -15.81
N GLN A 141 -3.78 -17.15 -16.67
CA GLN A 141 -5.03 -17.76 -16.24
C GLN A 141 -4.71 -18.84 -15.20
N VAL A 142 -5.05 -18.56 -13.94
CA VAL A 142 -4.87 -19.51 -12.83
C VAL A 142 -6.23 -20.11 -12.49
N PRO A 143 -6.38 -21.45 -12.44
CA PRO A 143 -7.61 -22.09 -12.02
C PRO A 143 -8.05 -21.62 -10.61
N PRO A 144 -9.35 -21.53 -10.32
CA PRO A 144 -9.83 -21.22 -8.98
C PRO A 144 -9.20 -22.15 -7.93
N GLY A 145 -8.59 -21.57 -6.90
CA GLY A 145 -7.92 -22.31 -5.81
C GLY A 145 -6.46 -22.70 -6.06
N ALA A 146 -5.87 -22.36 -7.21
CA ALA A 146 -4.43 -22.53 -7.44
C ALA A 146 -3.63 -21.32 -6.98
N PHE A 147 -2.45 -21.55 -6.41
CA PHE A 147 -1.54 -20.50 -5.99
C PHE A 147 -1.14 -19.61 -7.18
N THR A 148 -1.37 -18.31 -7.04
CA THR A 148 -1.09 -17.32 -8.09
C THR A 148 0.27 -16.63 -7.90
N ASN A 149 1.02 -17.04 -6.86
CA ASN A 149 2.26 -16.41 -6.40
C ASN A 149 2.10 -14.89 -6.14
N ARG A 150 0.92 -14.49 -5.63
CA ARG A 150 0.60 -13.11 -5.22
C ARG A 150 1.05 -12.89 -3.78
N ASN A 151 2.35 -12.70 -3.61
CA ASN A 151 3.04 -12.66 -2.31
C ASN A 151 3.46 -11.23 -1.93
N ILE A 152 3.91 -11.05 -0.69
CA ILE A 152 4.66 -9.84 -0.28
C ILE A 152 6.15 -10.17 -0.30
N VAL A 153 6.92 -9.31 -0.95
CA VAL A 153 8.38 -9.38 -1.09
C VAL A 153 9.04 -8.12 -0.54
N SER A 154 10.38 -8.09 -0.52
CA SER A 154 11.13 -6.88 -0.19
C SER A 154 12.26 -6.62 -1.17
N ALA A 155 12.70 -5.37 -1.22
CA ALA A 155 13.85 -4.91 -1.97
C ALA A 155 14.62 -3.87 -1.15
N VAL A 156 15.94 -3.76 -1.36
CA VAL A 156 16.81 -2.84 -0.63
C VAL A 156 17.48 -1.84 -1.54
N SER A 157 17.76 -0.65 -1.00
CA SER A 157 18.39 0.44 -1.71
C SER A 157 19.31 1.25 -0.79
N ALA A 158 20.39 1.79 -1.36
CA ALA A 158 21.27 2.73 -0.67
C ALA A 158 20.80 4.19 -0.83
N ASP A 159 20.11 4.51 -1.93
CA ASP A 159 19.71 5.88 -2.32
C ASP A 159 18.19 6.10 -2.32
N GLY A 160 17.41 5.03 -2.16
CA GLY A 160 15.95 5.08 -2.25
C GLY A 160 15.45 5.31 -3.67
N LEU A 161 16.29 5.10 -4.69
CA LEU A 161 15.97 5.28 -6.10
C LEU A 161 16.18 3.98 -6.89
N SER A 162 17.20 3.21 -6.55
CA SER A 162 17.48 1.93 -7.22
C SER A 162 17.32 0.79 -6.21
N PHE A 163 16.27 -0.02 -6.35
CA PHE A 163 15.99 -1.13 -5.44
C PHE A 163 16.39 -2.48 -6.05
N ALA A 164 17.13 -3.27 -5.27
CA ALA A 164 17.46 -4.65 -5.58
C ALA A 164 16.56 -5.59 -4.77
N VAL A 165 15.82 -6.48 -5.44
CA VAL A 165 14.95 -7.46 -4.78
C VAL A 165 15.77 -8.37 -3.87
N GLU A 166 15.33 -8.50 -2.62
CA GLU A 166 15.94 -9.41 -1.67
C GLU A 166 15.42 -10.84 -1.90
N PRO A 167 16.27 -11.88 -1.78
CA PRO A 167 15.84 -13.25 -2.02
C PRO A 167 14.82 -13.71 -0.96
N GLY A 168 13.83 -14.49 -1.41
CA GLY A 168 12.80 -15.08 -0.56
C GLY A 168 11.51 -14.27 -0.49
N ILE A 169 10.49 -14.90 0.08
CA ILE A 169 9.15 -14.32 0.26
C ILE A 169 9.03 -13.82 1.70
N ARG A 170 8.40 -12.66 1.90
CA ARG A 170 8.14 -12.10 3.24
C ARG A 170 6.84 -12.64 3.80
N VAL A 171 5.75 -12.47 3.06
CA VAL A 171 4.47 -13.08 3.40
C VAL A 171 4.00 -13.89 2.19
N PRO A 172 3.93 -15.23 2.32
CA PRO A 172 3.39 -16.08 1.27
C PRO A 172 1.87 -16.01 1.25
N GLN A 173 1.30 -16.26 0.08
CA GLN A 173 -0.10 -16.52 -0.12
C GLN A 173 -0.40 -17.99 0.22
N ASP A 174 -0.73 -18.32 1.47
CA ASP A 174 -0.81 -19.73 1.90
C ASP A 174 -1.92 -20.08 2.89
N GLN A 175 -2.90 -19.19 3.09
CA GLN A 175 -4.07 -19.41 3.95
C GLN A 175 -5.40 -19.23 3.21
N ASP A 176 -6.46 -19.85 3.72
CA ASP A 176 -7.79 -19.92 3.09
C ASP A 176 -8.45 -18.55 2.83
N LEU A 177 -8.19 -17.57 3.70
CA LEU A 177 -8.79 -16.23 3.60
C LEU A 177 -7.95 -15.24 2.78
N GLU A 178 -6.87 -15.72 2.16
CA GLU A 178 -5.95 -14.95 1.30
C GLU A 178 -5.59 -15.71 0.02
N VAL A 179 -6.39 -16.72 -0.36
CA VAL A 179 -6.18 -17.57 -1.55
C VAL A 179 -6.12 -16.82 -2.89
N PHE A 180 -6.54 -15.55 -2.94
CA PHE A 180 -6.36 -14.69 -4.12
C PHE A 180 -5.14 -13.78 -4.03
N ALA A 181 -4.85 -13.14 -2.88
CA ALA A 181 -3.60 -12.40 -2.69
C ALA A 181 -3.31 -12.13 -1.21
N VAL A 182 -2.03 -11.96 -0.88
CA VAL A 182 -1.60 -11.09 0.22
C VAL A 182 -1.14 -9.74 -0.36
N TYR A 183 -1.62 -8.64 0.20
CA TYR A 183 -1.58 -7.33 -0.42
C TYR A 183 -1.31 -6.19 0.57
N ALA A 184 -0.77 -5.06 0.08
CA ALA A 184 -0.59 -3.80 0.81
C ALA A 184 0.00 -3.95 2.22
N PRO A 185 1.29 -4.31 2.33
CA PRO A 185 1.97 -4.36 3.62
C PRO A 185 2.04 -2.98 4.27
N GLU A 186 1.69 -2.90 5.55
CA GLU A 186 1.99 -1.78 6.43
C GLU A 186 2.93 -2.24 7.53
N VAL A 187 4.13 -1.68 7.61
CA VAL A 187 5.17 -2.17 8.52
C VAL A 187 5.52 -1.12 9.56
N LEU A 188 5.53 -1.55 10.82
CA LEU A 188 5.93 -0.76 11.99
C LEU A 188 7.14 -1.38 12.67
N ARG A 189 8.04 -0.52 13.14
CA ARG A 189 9.09 -0.91 14.09
C ARG A 189 8.52 -0.82 15.51
N LEU A 190 8.71 -1.86 16.30
CA LEU A 190 8.20 -1.89 17.68
C LEU A 190 9.26 -1.34 18.65
N GLY A 191 8.81 -0.66 19.71
CA GLY A 191 9.70 0.02 20.67
C GLY A 191 10.64 -0.91 21.44
N GLU A 192 10.25 -2.17 21.65
CA GLU A 192 11.09 -3.19 22.31
C GLU A 192 12.01 -3.95 21.33
N GLY A 193 12.03 -3.54 20.05
CA GLY A 193 12.69 -4.27 18.97
C GLY A 193 11.72 -5.14 18.17
N GLY A 194 12.18 -5.56 16.98
CA GLY A 194 11.35 -6.27 16.02
C GLY A 194 10.38 -5.38 15.24
N LEU A 195 9.58 -6.02 14.40
CA LEU A 195 8.64 -5.40 13.48
C LEU A 195 7.30 -6.12 13.51
N ARG A 196 6.25 -5.35 13.23
CA ARG A 196 4.92 -5.87 12.90
C ARG A 196 4.53 -5.40 11.51
N MET A 197 4.03 -6.33 10.70
CA MET A 197 3.41 -6.05 9.42
C MET A 197 1.91 -6.29 9.57
N TYR A 198 1.09 -5.33 9.18
CA TYR A 198 -0.31 -5.54 8.84
C TYR A 198 -0.41 -5.70 7.33
N TYR A 199 -1.28 -6.59 6.85
CA TYR A 199 -1.43 -6.80 5.42
C TYR A 199 -2.86 -7.24 5.10
N ALA A 200 -3.32 -6.95 3.89
CA ALA A 200 -4.61 -7.39 3.42
C ALA A 200 -4.53 -8.81 2.84
N GLY A 201 -5.48 -9.68 3.18
CA GLY A 201 -5.68 -10.98 2.57
C GLY A 201 -6.98 -10.97 1.77
N TRP A 202 -6.92 -11.40 0.50
CA TRP A 202 -8.06 -11.37 -0.42
C TRP A 202 -8.50 -12.78 -0.81
N THR A 203 -9.81 -12.98 -0.89
CA THR A 203 -10.45 -14.17 -1.47
C THR A 203 -11.56 -13.77 -2.43
N SER A 204 -11.87 -14.63 -3.40
CA SER A 204 -12.94 -14.37 -4.38
C SER A 204 -14.29 -14.19 -3.68
N ALA A 205 -15.08 -13.21 -4.13
CA ALA A 205 -16.41 -12.93 -3.60
C ALA A 205 -17.43 -12.85 -4.75
N PRO A 206 -17.75 -13.98 -5.41
CA PRO A 206 -18.64 -14.01 -6.57
C PRO A 206 -20.08 -13.57 -6.26
N GLU A 207 -20.49 -13.61 -5.00
CA GLU A 207 -21.79 -13.14 -4.52
C GLU A 207 -21.87 -11.61 -4.37
N VAL A 208 -20.73 -10.90 -4.35
CA VAL A 208 -20.70 -9.43 -4.34
C VAL A 208 -20.96 -8.93 -5.76
N THR A 209 -22.07 -8.21 -5.95
CA THR A 209 -22.53 -7.79 -7.28
C THR A 209 -22.05 -6.39 -7.69
N ALA A 210 -21.49 -5.61 -6.76
CA ALA A 210 -21.01 -4.26 -7.00
C ALA A 210 -19.73 -3.94 -6.19
N GLY A 211 -18.84 -3.13 -6.76
CA GLY A 211 -17.60 -2.70 -6.12
C GLY A 211 -16.50 -3.77 -6.13
N SER A 212 -16.06 -4.20 -4.95
CA SER A 212 -14.97 -5.19 -4.83
C SER A 212 -15.40 -6.54 -5.38
N LYS A 213 -14.52 -7.17 -6.18
CA LYS A 213 -14.68 -8.57 -6.62
C LYS A 213 -14.18 -9.59 -5.59
N TYR A 214 -13.69 -9.10 -4.45
CA TYR A 214 -13.02 -9.89 -3.43
C TYR A 214 -13.48 -9.52 -2.03
N HIS A 215 -13.57 -10.52 -1.17
CA HIS A 215 -13.55 -10.30 0.26
C HIS A 215 -12.13 -9.99 0.69
N GLY A 216 -11.94 -8.88 1.39
CA GLY A 216 -10.66 -8.47 1.94
C GLY A 216 -10.74 -8.35 3.45
N ARG A 217 -9.70 -8.82 4.12
CA ARG A 217 -9.52 -8.74 5.58
C ARG A 217 -8.10 -8.27 5.87
N ILE A 218 -7.86 -7.74 7.05
CA ILE A 218 -6.52 -7.37 7.49
C ILE A 218 -6.02 -8.39 8.50
N PHE A 219 -4.81 -8.88 8.26
CA PHE A 219 -4.07 -9.82 9.08
C PHE A 219 -2.80 -9.15 9.60
N SER A 220 -2.04 -9.86 10.43
CA SER A 220 -0.73 -9.39 10.87
C SER A 220 0.33 -10.49 10.88
N ALA A 221 1.58 -10.08 10.81
CA ALA A 221 2.76 -10.91 10.97
C ALA A 221 3.82 -10.18 11.80
N SER A 222 4.67 -10.92 12.49
CA SER A 222 5.80 -10.39 13.26
C SER A 222 7.14 -10.86 12.70
N SER A 223 8.17 -10.03 12.87
CA SER A 223 9.54 -10.32 12.43
C SER A 223 10.54 -9.68 13.37
N GLN A 224 11.74 -10.26 13.48
CA GLN A 224 12.85 -9.67 14.23
C GLN A 224 13.82 -8.90 13.31
N ASP A 225 13.94 -9.31 12.06
CA ASP A 225 14.97 -8.84 11.10
C ASP A 225 14.37 -8.17 9.84
N GLY A 226 13.05 -8.20 9.70
CA GLY A 226 12.31 -7.72 8.53
C GLY A 226 12.40 -8.65 7.32
N LEU A 227 13.01 -9.82 7.45
CA LEU A 227 13.21 -10.80 6.38
C LEU A 227 12.38 -12.06 6.63
N GLY A 228 12.50 -12.64 7.82
CA GLY A 228 11.69 -13.77 8.26
C GLY A 228 10.44 -13.29 8.98
N TRP A 229 9.26 -13.63 8.47
CA TRP A 229 7.98 -13.22 9.05
C TRP A 229 7.18 -14.43 9.50
N THR A 230 6.56 -14.32 10.67
CA THR A 230 5.62 -15.29 11.22
C THR A 230 4.23 -14.67 11.25
N LYS A 231 3.26 -15.26 10.55
CA LYS A 231 1.87 -14.82 10.60
C LYS A 231 1.29 -15.00 12.00
N GLU A 232 0.64 -13.98 12.51
CA GLU A 232 -0.11 -14.06 13.76
C GLU A 232 -1.43 -14.79 13.51
N PRO A 233 -1.92 -15.60 14.48
CA PRO A 233 -3.20 -16.26 14.33
C PRO A 233 -4.36 -15.26 14.39
N GLY A 234 -5.37 -15.49 13.55
CA GLY A 234 -6.62 -14.72 13.56
C GLY A 234 -6.64 -13.50 12.64
N ILE A 235 -7.79 -12.84 12.61
CA ILE A 235 -8.07 -11.69 11.77
C ILE A 235 -7.92 -10.42 12.61
N CYS A 236 -7.18 -9.42 12.14
CA CYS A 236 -7.05 -8.12 12.82
C CYS A 236 -8.27 -7.23 12.55
N ILE A 237 -8.69 -7.11 11.30
CA ILE A 237 -9.95 -6.46 10.90
C ILE A 237 -10.64 -7.38 9.90
N ASP A 238 -11.83 -7.86 10.27
CA ASP A 238 -12.68 -8.67 9.40
C ASP A 238 -13.59 -7.78 8.55
N ASN A 239 -14.04 -8.31 7.41
CA ASN A 239 -15.12 -7.69 6.66
C ASN A 239 -16.48 -8.11 7.28
N GLY A 240 -17.53 -7.36 6.98
CA GLY A 240 -18.88 -7.65 7.50
C GLY A 240 -19.48 -6.54 8.36
N GLY A 241 -18.72 -5.48 8.64
CA GLY A 241 -19.26 -4.28 9.27
C GLY A 241 -20.11 -3.45 8.29
N ARG A 242 -20.76 -2.42 8.82
CA ARG A 242 -21.68 -1.56 8.02
C ARG A 242 -21.02 -0.85 6.84
N TRP A 243 -19.71 -0.67 6.88
CA TRP A 243 -18.93 0.15 5.94
C TRP A 243 -17.99 -0.66 5.05
N ASP A 244 -17.67 -1.86 5.50
CA ASP A 244 -16.66 -2.80 5.00
C ASP A 244 -17.27 -4.20 4.87
N ALA A 245 -18.59 -4.29 4.64
CA ALA A 245 -19.30 -5.56 4.51
C ALA A 245 -18.66 -6.48 3.46
N ALA A 246 -18.21 -5.90 2.33
CA ALA A 246 -17.51 -6.64 1.28
C ALA A 246 -16.01 -6.70 1.53
N LYS A 247 -15.36 -5.61 1.95
CA LYS A 247 -13.88 -5.53 2.01
C LYS A 247 -13.37 -4.59 3.09
N ALA A 248 -12.34 -5.04 3.81
CA ALA A 248 -11.36 -4.23 4.54
C ALA A 248 -9.94 -4.51 3.98
N SER A 249 -9.21 -3.49 3.54
CA SER A 249 -7.92 -3.66 2.83
C SER A 249 -7.00 -2.44 3.00
N GLU A 250 -5.77 -2.52 2.51
CA GLU A 250 -4.80 -1.41 2.45
C GLU A 250 -4.64 -0.68 3.79
N PRO A 251 -4.19 -1.38 4.85
CA PRO A 251 -4.01 -0.78 6.17
C PRO A 251 -2.95 0.32 6.14
N CYS A 252 -3.15 1.34 6.97
CA CYS A 252 -2.15 2.36 7.30
C CYS A 252 -2.27 2.65 8.79
N VAL A 253 -1.18 2.55 9.55
CA VAL A 253 -1.22 2.70 11.01
C VAL A 253 -0.48 3.96 11.43
N ILE A 254 -1.09 4.71 12.34
CA ILE A 254 -0.49 5.89 12.97
C ILE A 254 -0.46 5.74 14.49
N ASP A 255 0.54 6.37 15.11
CA ASP A 255 0.58 6.60 16.54
C ASP A 255 -0.39 7.70 16.95
N LEU A 256 -1.08 7.50 18.06
CA LEU A 256 -1.93 8.49 18.70
C LEU A 256 -1.21 9.14 19.89
N PRO A 257 -1.56 10.39 20.26
CA PRO A 257 -0.89 11.08 21.37
C PRO A 257 -1.06 10.41 22.74
N ASP A 258 -2.05 9.54 22.89
CA ASP A 258 -2.31 8.75 24.10
C ASP A 258 -1.48 7.46 24.19
N GLY A 259 -0.57 7.23 23.22
CA GLY A 259 0.24 6.01 23.12
C GLY A 259 -0.50 4.83 22.47
N GLY A 260 -1.76 5.02 22.07
CA GLY A 260 -2.51 4.06 21.28
C GLY A 260 -2.17 4.13 19.79
N PHE A 261 -2.79 3.24 19.03
CA PHE A 261 -2.66 3.19 17.57
C PHE A 261 -4.03 3.34 16.91
N ARG A 262 -4.02 3.96 15.73
CA ARG A 262 -5.17 3.96 14.81
C ARG A 262 -4.76 3.36 13.49
N MET A 263 -5.55 2.40 13.03
CA MET A 263 -5.45 1.87 11.68
C MET A 263 -6.53 2.52 10.81
N PHE A 264 -6.12 3.13 9.71
CA PHE A 264 -6.99 3.47 8.59
C PHE A 264 -6.93 2.34 7.56
N TYR A 265 -8.03 2.13 6.85
CA TYR A 265 -8.13 1.08 5.84
C TYR A 265 -9.16 1.41 4.76
N GLU A 266 -8.96 0.86 3.57
CA GLU A 266 -9.92 0.84 2.48
C GLU A 266 -11.12 -0.04 2.86
N ALA A 267 -12.32 0.53 2.80
CA ALA A 267 -13.57 -0.13 3.14
C ALA A 267 -14.55 -0.11 1.95
N CYS A 268 -15.10 -1.28 1.60
CA CYS A 268 -16.15 -1.44 0.61
C CYS A 268 -17.35 -2.17 1.21
N ASP A 269 -18.56 -1.64 1.00
CA ASP A 269 -19.79 -2.36 1.33
C ASP A 269 -20.32 -3.18 0.14
N MET A 270 -21.42 -3.91 0.37
CA MET A 270 -22.05 -4.80 -0.62
C MET A 270 -22.70 -4.04 -1.79
N GLU A 271 -22.94 -2.74 -1.63
CA GLU A 271 -23.46 -1.88 -2.71
C GLU A 271 -22.34 -1.25 -3.56
N GLY A 272 -21.08 -1.61 -3.29
CA GLY A 272 -19.92 -1.14 -4.04
C GLY A 272 -19.52 0.30 -3.78
N ARG A 273 -19.91 0.85 -2.63
CA ARG A 273 -19.47 2.18 -2.20
C ARG A 273 -18.09 2.03 -1.53
N TRP A 274 -17.13 2.86 -1.91
CA TRP A 274 -15.76 2.86 -1.34
C TRP A 274 -15.56 4.02 -0.37
N ARG A 275 -14.81 3.80 0.72
CA ARG A 275 -14.41 4.83 1.67
C ARG A 275 -13.14 4.44 2.42
N ILE A 276 -12.62 5.39 3.19
CA ILE A 276 -11.60 5.13 4.20
C ILE A 276 -12.32 4.99 5.54
N ALA A 277 -12.15 3.85 6.20
CA ALA A 277 -12.61 3.61 7.56
C ALA A 277 -11.40 3.59 8.51
N SER A 278 -11.67 3.57 9.81
CA SER A 278 -10.61 3.45 10.81
C SER A 278 -11.06 2.66 12.03
N ALA A 279 -10.11 1.95 12.64
CA ALA A 279 -10.26 1.27 13.91
C ALA A 279 -9.14 1.66 14.88
N THR A 280 -9.42 1.61 16.17
CA THR A 280 -8.41 1.70 17.24
C THR A 280 -8.40 0.40 18.01
N ALA A 281 -7.28 0.08 18.66
CA ALA A 281 -7.25 -1.05 19.58
C ALA A 281 -8.34 -0.90 20.65
N VAL A 282 -9.02 -1.99 20.99
CA VAL A 282 -9.91 -2.04 22.15
C VAL A 282 -9.03 -2.25 23.37
N THR A 283 -9.04 -1.29 24.29
CA THR A 283 -8.42 -1.41 25.63
C THR A 283 -9.17 -2.40 26.51
#